data_AF-A0A9W4W308-F1
#
_entry.id   AF-A0A9W4W308-F1
#
_cell.length_a   1.000
_cell.length_b   1.000
_cell.length_c   1.000
_cell.angle_alpha   90.00
_cell.angle_beta   90.00
_cell.angle_gamma   90.00
#
_symmetry.space_group_name_H-M   'P 1'
#
loop_
_entity.id
_entity.type
_entity.pdbx_description
1 polymer ?
#
loop_
_entity_poly.entity_id
_entity_poly.type
_entity_poly.pdbx_seq_one_letter_code
_entity_poly.pdbx_strand_id
1 'polypeptide(L)'
;MAGNTLSGQSRSEKHNSIVPSDPENISGTQNGVFSPAQEEVYPEGGTQAWLAVTGSFLVYFASFGVVNSFGFFQTFYQQEYLKNYSPTAISFIGTLQITLMYLSGSVAGALFDLYGPKWLYLSAAIGGAGSMLATSFTQPNAIWQQFLAQSLLFGLTVAYGVQPALTVAGQYFHRKRAMAMGIVASGSSLGGVCLPIMFSRLIPQIGFAWALRVGAVILLTCYGLAIVVSSSKQPKRKLKSLGSLLDYRGFLDIRYSCLSAGAVIASLGVYVPFYYIEPFCVALDPNSKVRSYLLPLINASSLFGRIMCVPSSWAMRTRSNYGRLLTLAAVDMQRTALAG
;
A
#
# COMPACT_ATOMS: atom_id res chain seq x y z
N MET A 1 -58.75 70.01 -12.12
CA MET A 1 -58.03 70.78 -13.13
C MET A 1 -57.30 69.79 -14.04
N ALA A 2 -57.63 69.85 -15.34
CA ALA A 2 -57.02 69.29 -16.57
C ALA A 2 -56.11 68.03 -16.48
N GLY A 3 -56.22 66.99 -17.31
CA GLY A 3 -56.89 66.81 -18.61
C GLY A 3 -55.88 66.70 -19.78
N ASN A 4 -56.03 65.62 -20.58
CA ASN A 4 -55.49 65.31 -21.93
C ASN A 4 -54.13 64.55 -22.01
N THR A 5 -54.06 63.27 -22.43
CA THR A 5 -54.28 62.60 -23.75
C THR A 5 -53.24 62.91 -24.83
N LEU A 6 -52.55 61.87 -25.34
CA LEU A 6 -52.65 61.41 -26.74
C LEU A 6 -51.84 60.13 -27.00
N SER A 7 -52.54 59.17 -27.61
CA SER A 7 -52.09 57.93 -28.22
C SER A 7 -51.56 58.13 -29.64
N GLY A 8 -50.61 57.31 -30.08
CA GLY A 8 -50.24 57.14 -31.49
C GLY A 8 -49.72 55.74 -31.77
N GLN A 9 -50.56 54.91 -32.42
CA GLN A 9 -50.19 53.62 -33.02
C GLN A 9 -49.51 53.84 -34.39
N SER A 10 -48.56 52.98 -34.77
CA SER A 10 -48.55 52.37 -36.12
C SER A 10 -47.68 51.11 -36.18
N ARG A 11 -48.13 50.15 -36.99
CA ARG A 11 -47.63 48.79 -37.25
C ARG A 11 -47.63 48.63 -38.78
N SER A 12 -46.54 48.19 -39.41
CA SER A 12 -46.48 47.53 -40.75
C SER A 12 -45.01 47.21 -41.09
N GLU A 13 -44.55 45.95 -41.05
CA GLU A 13 -44.52 44.93 -42.14
C GLU A 13 -43.45 45.11 -43.26
N LYS A 14 -42.58 44.09 -43.30
CA LYS A 14 -42.05 43.31 -44.45
C LYS A 14 -41.20 43.98 -45.55
N HIS A 15 -39.97 43.48 -45.67
CA HIS A 15 -39.47 43.03 -46.97
C HIS A 15 -38.75 41.68 -46.82
N ASN A 16 -39.19 40.72 -47.62
CA ASN A 16 -38.76 39.33 -47.72
C ASN A 16 -37.96 39.20 -49.02
N SER A 17 -36.82 38.52 -49.01
CA SER A 17 -36.24 37.96 -50.23
C SER A 17 -35.78 36.52 -49.97
N ILE A 18 -36.18 35.65 -50.90
CA ILE A 18 -36.30 34.20 -50.81
C ILE A 18 -35.18 33.54 -51.65
N VAL A 19 -34.35 32.70 -50.99
CA VAL A 19 -33.89 31.30 -51.28
C VAL A 19 -33.31 30.96 -52.70
N PRO A 20 -32.25 30.12 -52.80
CA PRO A 20 -32.45 28.65 -52.90
C PRO A 20 -31.53 27.78 -52.01
N SER A 21 -32.10 26.68 -51.50
CA SER A 21 -31.48 25.44 -50.98
C SER A 21 -30.95 24.58 -52.16
N ASP A 22 -29.98 23.66 -52.14
CA ASP A 22 -29.41 22.59 -51.28
C ASP A 22 -28.02 22.16 -51.90
N PRO A 23 -27.29 21.04 -51.56
CA PRO A 23 -27.25 20.12 -50.39
C PRO A 23 -25.81 19.86 -49.82
N GLU A 24 -25.73 19.13 -48.69
CA GLU A 24 -24.63 18.23 -48.22
C GLU A 24 -23.12 18.52 -48.49
N ASN A 25 -22.31 18.78 -47.44
CA ASN A 25 -21.15 17.93 -47.06
C ASN A 25 -20.34 18.43 -45.82
N ILE A 26 -20.23 17.55 -44.81
CA ILE A 26 -19.05 17.25 -43.96
C ILE A 26 -18.50 18.32 -42.98
N SER A 27 -18.86 18.10 -41.70
CA SER A 27 -18.03 18.21 -40.46
C SER A 27 -16.70 18.96 -40.51
N GLY A 28 -16.39 19.96 -39.69
CA GLY A 28 -16.62 20.02 -38.25
C GLY A 28 -15.28 19.94 -37.49
N THR A 29 -14.37 20.89 -37.70
CA THR A 29 -13.10 21.00 -36.95
C THR A 29 -13.28 21.96 -35.78
N GLN A 30 -13.73 21.46 -34.63
CA GLN A 30 -13.60 22.19 -33.37
C GLN A 30 -12.14 22.16 -32.95
N ASN A 31 -11.48 23.32 -33.01
CA ASN A 31 -10.18 23.54 -32.39
C ASN A 31 -10.32 23.39 -30.86
N GLY A 32 -10.10 22.18 -30.37
CA GLY A 32 -9.95 21.90 -28.95
C GLY A 32 -8.70 22.58 -28.43
N VAL A 33 -8.88 23.69 -27.71
CA VAL A 33 -7.82 24.28 -26.89
C VAL A 33 -7.41 23.22 -25.86
N PHE A 34 -6.27 22.56 -26.12
CA PHE A 34 -5.60 21.76 -25.11
C PHE A 34 -5.21 22.70 -23.96
N SER A 35 -5.96 22.65 -22.87
CA SER A 35 -5.49 23.18 -21.59
C SER A 35 -4.19 22.45 -21.26
N PRO A 36 -3.05 23.14 -21.08
CA PRO A 36 -1.83 22.46 -20.68
C PRO A 36 -2.12 21.76 -19.36
N ALA A 37 -1.91 20.44 -19.31
CA ALA A 37 -1.99 19.69 -18.06
C ALA A 37 -1.13 20.44 -17.04
N GLN A 38 -1.76 20.99 -16.00
CA GLN A 38 -1.02 21.59 -14.89
C GLN A 38 -0.02 20.54 -14.43
N GLU A 39 1.28 20.82 -14.58
CA GLU A 39 2.32 19.99 -13.97
C GLU A 39 1.98 19.93 -12.48
N GLU A 40 1.54 18.77 -12.00
CA GLU A 40 1.33 18.56 -10.57
C GLU A 40 2.69 18.79 -9.89
N VAL A 41 2.86 19.94 -9.24
CA VAL A 41 4.08 20.25 -8.52
C VAL A 41 4.14 19.34 -7.28
N TYR A 42 4.99 18.32 -7.35
CA TYR A 42 5.31 17.45 -6.23
C TYR A 42 6.27 18.19 -5.28
N PRO A 43 5.92 18.39 -4.00
CA PRO A 43 6.81 19.00 -3.01
C PRO A 43 7.87 17.96 -2.59
N GLU A 44 8.74 17.61 -3.52
CA GLU A 44 9.77 16.60 -3.29
C GLU A 44 10.69 17.06 -2.14
N GLY A 45 10.77 16.25 -1.09
CA GLY A 45 11.73 16.47 -0.01
C GLY A 45 11.37 17.57 0.99
N GLY A 46 10.14 18.11 0.97
CA GLY A 46 9.65 18.98 2.03
C GLY A 46 9.53 18.26 3.37
N THR A 47 9.52 19.02 4.49
CA THR A 47 9.38 18.46 5.85
C THR A 47 8.14 17.57 5.97
N GLN A 48 7.00 18.00 5.42
CA GLN A 48 5.76 17.22 5.40
C GLN A 48 5.89 15.90 4.62
N ALA A 49 6.67 15.87 3.53
CA ALA A 49 6.89 14.66 2.73
C ALA A 49 7.71 13.62 3.50
N TRP A 50 8.75 14.05 4.21
CA TRP A 50 9.57 13.17 5.04
C TRP A 50 8.85 12.72 6.31
N LEU A 51 8.07 13.61 6.94
CA LEU A 51 7.18 13.24 8.05
C LEU A 51 6.17 12.17 7.61
N ALA A 52 5.56 12.33 6.43
CA ALA A 52 4.66 11.32 5.87
C ALA A 52 5.36 9.96 5.69
N VAL A 53 6.61 9.94 5.18
CA VAL A 53 7.44 8.72 5.07
C VAL A 53 7.72 8.12 6.45
N THR A 54 8.08 8.93 7.46
CA THR A 54 8.34 8.46 8.83
C THR A 54 7.09 7.86 9.46
N GLY A 55 5.92 8.50 9.32
CA GLY A 55 4.65 7.94 9.81
C GLY A 55 4.31 6.62 9.13
N SER A 56 4.45 6.55 7.81
CA SER A 56 4.25 5.30 7.05
C SER A 56 5.24 4.20 7.43
N PHE A 57 6.50 4.56 7.71
CA PHE A 57 7.51 3.64 8.23
C PHE A 57 7.10 3.04 9.57
N LEU A 58 6.59 3.85 10.51
CA LEU A 58 6.13 3.36 11.82
C LEU A 58 4.94 2.41 11.70
N VAL A 59 4.00 2.70 10.80
CA VAL A 59 2.88 1.81 10.48
C VAL A 59 3.39 0.47 9.95
N TYR A 60 4.34 0.49 9.01
CA TYR A 60 4.95 -0.71 8.46
C TYR A 60 5.72 -1.51 9.52
N PHE A 61 6.47 -0.84 10.38
CA PHE A 61 7.21 -1.43 11.48
C PHE A 61 6.30 -2.22 12.42
N ALA A 62 5.23 -1.59 12.92
CA ALA A 62 4.32 -2.26 13.85
C ALA A 62 3.51 -3.37 13.17
N SER A 63 2.97 -3.10 11.98
CA SER A 63 2.06 -4.01 11.28
C SER A 63 2.76 -5.26 10.79
N PHE A 64 3.72 -5.07 9.88
CA PHE A 64 4.47 -6.20 9.34
C PHE A 64 5.45 -6.77 10.36
N GLY A 65 5.88 -6.02 11.37
CA GLY A 65 6.68 -6.59 12.45
C GLY A 65 5.95 -7.73 13.16
N VAL A 66 4.66 -7.54 13.46
CA VAL A 66 3.83 -8.60 14.06
C VAL A 66 3.60 -9.76 13.08
N VAL A 67 3.31 -9.47 11.80
CA VAL A 67 3.15 -10.52 10.76
C VAL A 67 4.43 -11.33 10.59
N ASN A 68 5.59 -10.67 10.50
CA ASN A 68 6.88 -11.35 10.39
C ASN A 68 7.26 -12.11 11.67
N SER A 69 6.74 -11.70 12.83
CA SER A 69 6.91 -12.44 14.09
C SER A 69 6.16 -13.78 14.12
N PHE A 70 5.37 -14.10 13.09
CA PHE A 70 4.67 -15.38 13.02
C PHE A 70 5.60 -16.59 13.03
N GLY A 71 6.84 -16.48 12.51
CA GLY A 71 7.83 -17.57 12.62
C GLY A 71 8.10 -17.98 14.06
N PHE A 72 8.25 -17.00 14.96
CA PHE A 72 8.38 -17.25 16.40
C PHE A 72 7.09 -17.84 16.99
N PHE A 73 5.91 -17.28 16.65
CA PHE A 73 4.63 -17.79 17.13
C PHE A 73 4.35 -19.22 16.66
N GLN A 74 4.76 -19.59 15.45
CA GLN A 74 4.68 -20.95 14.93
C GLN A 74 5.38 -21.94 15.86
N THR A 75 6.65 -21.66 16.21
CA THR A 75 7.42 -22.50 17.11
C THR A 75 6.84 -22.50 18.53
N PHE A 76 6.47 -21.34 19.08
CA PHE A 76 5.88 -21.24 20.41
C PHE A 76 4.55 -22.02 20.51
N TYR A 77 3.68 -21.90 19.50
CA TYR A 77 2.42 -22.63 19.46
C TYR A 77 2.62 -24.14 19.34
N GLN A 78 3.57 -24.59 18.52
CA GLN A 78 3.90 -26.01 18.42
C GLN A 78 4.43 -26.59 19.73
N GLN A 79 5.28 -25.83 20.44
CA GLN A 79 6.02 -26.34 21.59
C GLN A 79 5.30 -26.17 22.92
N GLU A 80 4.46 -25.13 23.07
CA GLU A 80 3.94 -24.75 24.39
C GLU A 80 2.41 -24.57 24.41
N TYR A 81 1.81 -24.01 23.35
CA TYR A 81 0.42 -23.52 23.40
C TYR A 81 -0.63 -24.41 22.74
N LEU A 82 -0.30 -25.04 21.61
CA LEU A 82 -1.19 -25.79 20.71
C LEU A 82 -0.59 -27.18 20.38
N LYS A 83 -0.04 -27.86 21.39
CA LYS A 83 0.67 -29.15 21.25
C LYS A 83 -0.14 -30.25 20.55
N ASN A 84 -1.46 -30.19 20.65
CA ASN A 84 -2.37 -31.21 20.10
C ASN A 84 -2.67 -31.01 18.60
N TYR A 85 -2.18 -29.95 17.98
CA TYR A 85 -2.47 -29.62 16.57
C TYR A 85 -1.26 -29.84 15.68
N SER A 86 -1.53 -30.17 14.42
CA SER A 86 -0.47 -30.35 13.43
C SER A 86 0.24 -29.01 13.12
N PRO A 87 1.55 -29.05 12.79
CA PRO A 87 2.29 -27.89 12.28
C PRO A 87 1.58 -27.13 11.17
N THR A 88 0.92 -27.85 10.26
CA THR A 88 0.16 -27.29 9.13
C THR A 88 -1.07 -26.52 9.58
N ALA A 89 -1.82 -27.03 10.57
CA ALA A 89 -2.97 -26.32 11.11
C ALA A 89 -2.55 -25.01 11.79
N ILE A 90 -1.40 -25.02 12.49
CA ILE A 90 -0.85 -23.82 13.13
C ILE A 90 -0.37 -22.81 12.07
N SER A 91 0.35 -23.25 11.04
CA SER A 91 0.88 -22.34 10.01
C SER A 91 -0.23 -21.71 9.16
N PHE A 92 -1.40 -22.33 9.12
CA PHE A 92 -2.59 -21.76 8.50
C PHE A 92 -3.05 -20.48 9.20
N ILE A 93 -2.80 -20.29 10.51
CA ILE A 93 -3.12 -19.06 11.25
C ILE A 93 -2.38 -17.86 10.62
N GLY A 94 -1.06 -17.95 10.47
CA GLY A 94 -0.24 -16.87 9.91
C GLY A 94 -0.45 -16.69 8.41
N THR A 95 -0.73 -17.77 7.70
CA THR A 95 -1.05 -17.71 6.26
C THR A 95 -2.38 -16.99 6.05
N LEU A 96 -3.42 -17.33 6.80
CA LEU A 96 -4.70 -16.66 6.70
C LEU A 96 -4.61 -15.20 7.13
N GLN A 97 -3.81 -14.89 8.16
CA GLN A 97 -3.54 -13.51 8.61
C GLN A 97 -3.03 -12.65 7.44
N ILE A 98 -2.01 -13.12 6.71
CA ILE A 98 -1.42 -12.34 5.63
C ILE A 98 -2.29 -12.31 4.38
N THR A 99 -3.00 -13.41 4.08
CA THR A 99 -3.98 -13.46 2.98
C THR A 99 -5.09 -12.45 3.19
N LEU A 100 -5.67 -12.39 4.39
CA LEU A 100 -6.73 -11.42 4.70
C LEU A 100 -6.22 -9.99 4.67
N MET A 101 -4.99 -9.76 5.13
CA MET A 101 -4.36 -8.44 5.06
C MET A 101 -4.22 -7.95 3.61
N TYR A 102 -3.78 -8.81 2.69
CA TYR A 102 -3.69 -8.43 1.28
C TYR A 102 -5.06 -8.30 0.60
N LEU A 103 -6.01 -9.19 0.91
CA LEU A 103 -7.34 -9.18 0.31
C LEU A 103 -8.11 -7.90 0.70
N SER A 104 -8.11 -7.57 2.00
CA SER A 104 -8.72 -6.34 2.51
C SER A 104 -7.95 -5.08 2.13
N GLY A 105 -6.67 -5.20 1.76
CA GLY A 105 -5.84 -4.11 1.24
C GLY A 105 -6.44 -3.44 -0.01
N SER A 106 -7.10 -4.20 -0.88
CA SER A 106 -7.78 -3.65 -2.06
C SER A 106 -8.89 -2.65 -1.69
N VAL A 107 -9.73 -3.03 -0.72
CA VAL A 107 -10.81 -2.20 -0.17
C VAL A 107 -10.22 -1.02 0.61
N ALA A 108 -9.17 -1.24 1.40
CA ALA A 108 -8.48 -0.19 2.13
C ALA A 108 -7.92 0.92 1.23
N GLY A 109 -7.38 0.56 0.06
CA GLY A 109 -6.91 1.52 -0.94
C GLY A 109 -8.04 2.40 -1.47
N ALA A 110 -9.18 1.81 -1.80
CA ALA A 110 -10.35 2.55 -2.27
C ALA A 110 -10.95 3.46 -1.18
N LEU A 111 -10.98 2.99 0.08
CA LEU A 111 -11.43 3.79 1.22
C LEU A 111 -10.46 4.94 1.57
N PHE A 112 -9.16 4.74 1.37
CA PHE A 112 -8.16 5.78 1.53
C PHE A 112 -8.39 6.96 0.60
N ASP A 113 -8.76 6.68 -0.66
CA ASP A 113 -9.08 7.71 -1.65
C ASP A 113 -10.29 8.58 -1.25
N LEU A 114 -11.11 8.13 -0.29
CA LEU A 114 -12.36 8.77 0.12
C LEU A 114 -12.26 9.49 1.46
N TYR A 115 -11.75 8.79 2.48
CA TYR A 115 -11.72 9.28 3.86
C TYR A 115 -10.34 9.82 4.27
N GLY A 116 -9.32 9.64 3.41
CA GLY A 116 -7.94 9.94 3.75
C GLY A 116 -7.34 8.97 4.78
N PRO A 117 -6.09 9.18 5.22
CA PRO A 117 -5.38 8.20 6.03
C PRO A 117 -5.83 8.16 7.49
N LYS A 118 -6.30 9.27 8.06
CA LYS A 118 -6.48 9.40 9.52
C LYS A 118 -7.47 8.39 10.09
N TRP A 119 -8.65 8.26 9.47
CA TRP A 119 -9.68 7.33 9.92
C TRP A 119 -9.28 5.88 9.72
N LEU A 120 -8.58 5.59 8.63
CA LEU A 120 -8.10 4.25 8.31
C LEU A 120 -6.95 3.81 9.24
N TYR A 121 -6.05 4.72 9.60
CA TYR A 121 -5.03 4.46 10.62
C TYR A 121 -5.66 4.25 11.99
N LEU A 122 -6.69 5.02 12.35
CA LEU A 122 -7.39 4.83 13.62
C LEU A 122 -8.08 3.47 13.69
N SER A 123 -8.78 3.05 12.63
CA SER A 123 -9.44 1.74 12.58
C SER A 123 -8.43 0.59 12.65
N ALA A 124 -7.30 0.72 11.95
CA ALA A 124 -6.21 -0.26 12.01
C ALA A 124 -5.52 -0.30 13.38
N ALA A 125 -5.33 0.85 14.04
CA ALA A 125 -4.74 0.92 15.37
C ALA A 125 -5.62 0.21 16.40
N ILE A 126 -6.92 0.55 16.44
CA ILE A 126 -7.88 -0.03 17.38
C ILE A 126 -8.07 -1.52 17.08
N GLY A 127 -8.25 -1.88 15.81
CA GLY A 127 -8.47 -3.27 15.40
C GLY A 127 -7.25 -4.15 15.59
N GLY A 128 -6.05 -3.67 15.23
CA GLY A 128 -4.79 -4.39 15.40
C GLY A 128 -4.44 -4.57 16.88
N ALA A 129 -4.57 -3.52 17.70
CA ALA A 129 -4.36 -3.63 19.14
C ALA A 129 -5.42 -4.50 19.80
N GLY A 130 -6.70 -4.35 19.41
CA GLY A 130 -7.81 -5.17 19.87
C GLY A 130 -7.59 -6.65 19.55
N SER A 131 -7.04 -6.96 18.37
CA SER A 131 -6.61 -8.31 18.00
C SER A 131 -5.50 -8.85 18.91
N MET A 132 -4.46 -8.06 19.19
CA MET A 132 -3.37 -8.48 20.08
C MET A 132 -3.86 -8.69 21.51
N LEU A 133 -4.77 -7.83 21.99
CA LEU A 133 -5.43 -7.97 23.28
C LEU A 133 -6.32 -9.22 23.31
N ALA A 134 -7.15 -9.45 22.29
CA ALA A 134 -7.97 -10.65 22.18
C ALA A 134 -7.11 -11.92 22.17
N THR A 135 -5.99 -11.89 21.43
CA THR A 135 -5.01 -12.99 21.40
C THR A 135 -4.40 -13.23 22.78
N SER A 136 -4.21 -12.17 23.59
CA SER A 136 -3.70 -12.29 24.96
C SER A 136 -4.65 -13.04 25.92
N PHE A 137 -5.95 -13.09 25.62
CA PHE A 137 -6.96 -13.79 26.42
C PHE A 137 -7.29 -15.19 25.88
N THR A 138 -6.59 -15.63 24.83
CA THR A 138 -6.82 -16.96 24.25
C THR A 138 -6.43 -18.06 25.24
N GLN A 139 -7.14 -19.18 25.22
CA GLN A 139 -6.83 -20.34 26.05
C GLN A 139 -5.86 -21.29 25.34
N PRO A 140 -4.99 -22.00 26.08
CA PRO A 140 -4.17 -23.07 25.53
C PRO A 140 -5.04 -24.15 24.87
N ASN A 141 -4.56 -24.74 23.77
CA ASN A 141 -5.26 -25.76 22.98
C ASN A 141 -6.59 -25.34 22.33
N ALA A 142 -6.95 -24.05 22.33
CA ALA A 142 -8.18 -23.56 21.72
C ALA A 142 -7.91 -22.84 20.37
N ILE A 143 -7.39 -23.56 19.37
CA ILE A 143 -6.87 -22.98 18.10
C ILE A 143 -7.83 -22.00 17.40
N TRP A 144 -9.15 -22.22 17.53
CA TRP A 144 -10.15 -21.34 16.92
C TRP A 144 -10.07 -19.90 17.44
N GLN A 145 -9.66 -19.69 18.70
CA GLN A 145 -9.53 -18.37 19.29
C GLN A 145 -8.36 -17.61 18.65
N GLN A 146 -7.24 -18.29 18.38
CA GLN A 146 -6.10 -17.74 17.64
C GLN A 146 -6.48 -17.45 16.20
N PHE A 147 -7.26 -18.32 15.55
CA PHE A 147 -7.76 -18.05 14.20
C PHE A 147 -8.59 -16.77 14.13
N LEU A 148 -9.52 -16.58 15.06
CA LEU A 148 -10.36 -15.38 15.05
C LEU A 148 -9.61 -14.12 15.47
N ALA A 149 -8.83 -14.19 16.54
CA ALA A 149 -8.12 -13.03 17.07
C ALA A 149 -6.92 -12.65 16.21
N GLN A 150 -6.02 -13.60 15.93
CA GLN A 150 -4.74 -13.34 15.27
C GLN A 150 -4.85 -13.36 13.75
N SER A 151 -5.63 -14.27 13.14
CA SER A 151 -5.77 -14.29 11.68
C SER A 151 -6.82 -13.31 11.20
N LEU A 152 -8.07 -13.50 11.63
CA LEU A 152 -9.21 -12.79 11.08
C LEU A 152 -9.20 -11.31 11.49
N LEU A 153 -9.21 -11.04 12.80
CA LEU A 153 -9.29 -9.68 13.31
C LEU A 153 -8.02 -8.87 12.99
N PHE A 154 -6.82 -9.42 13.21
CA PHE A 154 -5.59 -8.71 12.84
C PHE A 154 -5.49 -8.48 11.34
N GLY A 155 -5.67 -9.54 10.53
CA GLY A 155 -5.50 -9.49 9.09
C GLY A 155 -6.43 -8.48 8.43
N LEU A 156 -7.72 -8.49 8.81
CA LEU A 156 -8.69 -7.54 8.26
C LEU A 156 -8.45 -6.10 8.69
N THR A 157 -8.03 -5.87 9.93
CA THR A 157 -7.93 -4.49 10.47
C THR A 157 -6.64 -3.81 10.07
N VAL A 158 -5.51 -4.52 10.10
CA VAL A 158 -4.19 -3.94 9.86
C VAL A 158 -3.95 -3.55 8.40
N ALA A 159 -4.68 -4.15 7.46
CA ALA A 159 -4.67 -3.74 6.06
C ALA A 159 -5.05 -2.27 5.85
N TYR A 160 -5.99 -1.77 6.65
CA TYR A 160 -6.40 -0.36 6.63
C TYR A 160 -5.30 0.59 7.11
N GLY A 161 -4.25 0.10 7.77
CA GLY A 161 -3.06 0.90 8.09
C GLY A 161 -2.00 0.81 7.00
N VAL A 162 -1.66 -0.42 6.62
CA VAL A 162 -0.56 -0.73 5.70
C VAL A 162 -0.79 -0.14 4.32
N GLN A 163 -1.98 -0.34 3.73
CA GLN A 163 -2.23 0.10 2.36
C GLN A 163 -2.18 1.63 2.23
N PRO A 164 -2.87 2.41 3.10
CA PRO A 164 -2.79 3.86 3.04
C PRO A 164 -1.37 4.38 3.31
N ALA A 165 -0.61 3.74 4.20
CA ALA A 165 0.75 4.15 4.51
C ALA A 165 1.66 4.16 3.28
N LEU A 166 1.56 3.14 2.43
CA LEU A 166 2.35 3.10 1.21
C LEU A 166 1.91 4.18 0.21
N THR A 167 0.60 4.40 0.08
CA THR A 167 0.04 5.40 -0.83
C THR A 167 0.39 6.82 -0.40
N VAL A 168 0.25 7.15 0.89
CA VAL A 168 0.60 8.46 1.47
C VAL A 168 2.06 8.79 1.19
N ALA A 169 2.99 7.87 1.43
CA ALA A 169 4.40 8.10 1.15
C ALA A 169 4.66 8.28 -0.36
N GLY A 170 3.94 7.55 -1.21
CA GLY A 170 4.08 7.66 -2.66
C GLY A 170 3.54 8.97 -3.25
N GLN A 171 2.54 9.60 -2.63
CA GLN A 171 1.88 10.82 -3.14
C GLN A 171 2.79 12.08 -3.12
N TYR A 172 3.80 12.11 -2.26
CA TYR A 172 4.68 13.28 -2.12
C TYR A 172 5.91 13.28 -3.03
N PHE A 173 6.22 12.14 -3.66
CA PHE A 173 7.45 11.98 -4.44
C PHE A 173 7.13 11.43 -5.84
N HIS A 174 7.73 12.01 -6.86
CA HIS A 174 7.61 11.53 -8.24
C HIS A 174 8.93 10.89 -8.70
N ARG A 175 10.03 11.65 -8.66
CA ARG A 175 11.39 11.21 -9.02
C ARG A 175 12.00 10.31 -7.95
N LYS A 176 11.75 10.59 -6.67
CA LYS A 176 12.26 9.81 -5.52
C LYS A 176 11.23 8.81 -4.96
N ARG A 177 10.15 8.53 -5.69
CA ARG A 177 9.03 7.68 -5.23
C ARG A 177 9.48 6.30 -4.78
N ALA A 178 10.30 5.64 -5.59
CA ALA A 178 10.83 4.31 -5.26
C ALA A 178 11.66 4.35 -3.96
N MET A 179 12.37 5.44 -3.67
CA MET A 179 13.23 5.56 -2.50
C MET A 179 12.39 5.77 -1.25
N ALA A 180 11.41 6.67 -1.31
CA ALA A 180 10.45 6.86 -0.24
C ALA A 180 9.70 5.55 0.09
N MET A 181 9.19 4.84 -0.93
CA MET A 181 8.52 3.55 -0.75
C MET A 181 9.48 2.46 -0.22
N GLY A 182 10.74 2.45 -0.67
CA GLY A 182 11.77 1.55 -0.16
C GLY A 182 12.10 1.79 1.32
N ILE A 183 12.18 3.05 1.75
CA ILE A 183 12.35 3.43 3.15
C ILE A 183 11.14 2.96 3.96
N VAL A 184 9.90 3.24 3.53
CA VAL A 184 8.70 2.74 4.23
C VAL A 184 8.71 1.21 4.33
N ALA A 185 9.01 0.53 3.24
CA ALA A 185 9.11 -0.93 3.21
C ALA A 185 10.24 -1.44 4.14
N SER A 186 11.31 -0.69 4.35
CA SER A 186 12.39 -1.06 5.28
C SER A 186 11.88 -1.11 6.74
N GLY A 187 10.81 -0.38 7.07
CA GLY A 187 10.16 -0.44 8.38
C GLY A 187 9.66 -1.84 8.74
N SER A 188 9.08 -2.58 7.77
CA SER A 188 8.64 -3.95 8.03
C SER A 188 9.78 -4.90 8.39
N SER A 189 10.96 -4.67 7.79
CA SER A 189 12.16 -5.46 8.05
C SER A 189 12.68 -5.17 9.45
N LEU A 190 12.79 -3.89 9.83
CA LEU A 190 13.21 -3.52 11.17
C LEU A 190 12.22 -4.07 12.23
N GLY A 191 10.92 -3.99 11.97
CA GLY A 191 9.88 -4.58 12.84
C GLY A 191 10.00 -6.10 12.95
N GLY A 192 10.28 -6.77 11.84
CA GLY A 192 10.53 -8.21 11.79
C GLY A 192 11.85 -8.66 12.43
N VAL A 193 12.75 -7.73 12.77
CA VAL A 193 13.91 -7.99 13.63
C VAL A 193 13.54 -7.78 15.10
N CYS A 194 12.98 -6.61 15.41
CA CYS A 194 12.78 -6.18 16.79
C CYS A 194 11.67 -6.96 17.52
N LEU A 195 10.51 -7.16 16.88
CA LEU A 195 9.35 -7.75 17.57
C LEU A 195 9.50 -9.25 17.88
N PRO A 196 10.01 -10.12 16.99
CA PRO A 196 10.19 -11.54 17.35
C PRO A 196 11.23 -11.71 18.47
N ILE A 197 12.32 -10.91 18.44
CA ILE A 197 13.32 -10.91 19.53
C ILE A 197 12.65 -10.49 20.84
N MET A 198 11.87 -9.41 20.82
CA MET A 198 11.11 -8.96 21.99
C MET A 198 10.22 -10.08 22.52
N PHE A 199 9.39 -10.72 21.68
CA PHE A 199 8.52 -11.81 22.11
C PHE A 199 9.31 -13.00 22.69
N SER A 200 10.41 -13.39 22.05
CA SER A 200 11.25 -14.52 22.51
C SER A 200 11.86 -14.30 23.89
N ARG A 201 12.16 -13.04 24.27
CA ARG A 201 12.73 -12.69 25.57
C ARG A 201 11.66 -12.39 26.61
N LEU A 202 10.55 -11.81 26.19
CA LEU A 202 9.53 -11.28 27.08
C LEU A 202 8.54 -12.37 27.52
N ILE A 203 8.18 -13.30 26.63
CA ILE A 203 7.24 -14.38 26.95
C ILE A 203 7.74 -15.26 28.12
N PRO A 204 9.01 -15.69 28.19
CA PRO A 204 9.51 -16.45 29.34
C PRO A 204 9.54 -15.66 30.66
N GLN A 205 9.58 -14.32 30.61
CA GLN A 205 9.73 -13.47 31.80
C GLN A 205 8.38 -13.03 32.39
N ILE A 206 7.45 -12.58 31.54
CA ILE A 206 6.16 -12.00 31.97
C ILE A 206 4.95 -12.79 31.47
N GLY A 207 5.17 -13.87 30.72
CA GLY A 207 4.12 -14.71 30.15
C GLY A 207 3.58 -14.23 28.81
N PHE A 208 2.89 -15.15 28.12
CA PHE A 208 2.32 -14.93 26.78
C PHE A 208 1.34 -13.75 26.74
N ALA A 209 0.38 -13.71 27.66
CA ALA A 209 -0.66 -12.69 27.67
C ALA A 209 -0.09 -11.27 27.80
N TRP A 210 0.82 -11.05 28.76
CA TRP A 210 1.41 -9.73 28.97
C TRP A 210 2.35 -9.32 27.84
N ALA A 211 3.11 -10.26 27.26
CA ALA A 211 3.94 -9.96 26.10
C ALA A 211 3.11 -9.43 24.91
N LEU A 212 1.93 -10.01 24.66
CA LEU A 212 1.04 -9.51 23.60
C LEU A 212 0.42 -8.15 23.93
N ARG A 213 0.12 -7.86 25.20
CA ARG A 213 -0.33 -6.53 25.64
C ARG A 213 0.74 -5.46 25.41
N VAL A 214 2.00 -5.77 25.68
CA VAL A 214 3.13 -4.88 25.35
C VAL A 214 3.20 -4.63 23.85
N GLY A 215 3.08 -5.69 23.04
CA GLY A 215 3.02 -5.55 21.58
C GLY A 215 1.85 -4.68 21.10
N ALA A 216 0.68 -4.80 21.74
CA ALA A 216 -0.49 -3.95 21.44
C ALA A 216 -0.21 -2.47 21.73
N VAL A 217 0.46 -2.17 22.85
CA VAL A 217 0.86 -0.79 23.20
C VAL A 217 1.87 -0.23 22.21
N ILE A 218 2.85 -1.03 21.76
CA ILE A 218 3.80 -0.63 20.72
C ILE A 218 3.06 -0.29 19.42
N LEU A 219 2.13 -1.16 19.01
CA LEU A 219 1.31 -0.92 17.81
C LEU A 219 0.52 0.38 17.94
N LEU A 220 -0.20 0.60 19.04
CA LEU A 220 -0.96 1.84 19.28
C LEU A 220 -0.05 3.07 19.27
N THR A 221 1.14 2.98 19.85
CA THR A 221 2.09 4.09 19.89
C THR A 221 2.59 4.43 18.49
N CYS A 222 3.02 3.44 17.71
CA CYS A 222 3.46 3.64 16.34
C CYS A 222 2.36 4.22 15.45
N TYR A 223 1.13 3.72 15.56
CA TYR A 223 -0.02 4.23 14.82
C TYR A 223 -0.42 5.63 15.29
N GLY A 224 -0.42 5.90 16.59
CA GLY A 224 -0.73 7.23 17.15
C GLY A 224 0.26 8.29 16.65
N LEU A 225 1.56 7.98 16.69
CA LEU A 225 2.59 8.84 16.10
C LEU A 225 2.40 9.01 14.59
N ALA A 226 2.08 7.94 13.86
CA ALA A 226 1.79 8.03 12.44
C ALA A 226 0.57 8.91 12.14
N ILE A 227 -0.50 8.89 12.94
CA ILE A 227 -1.68 9.75 12.75
C ILE A 227 -1.32 11.23 12.95
N VAL A 228 -0.46 11.54 13.91
CA VAL A 228 -0.01 12.91 14.19
C VAL A 228 0.90 13.42 13.08
N VAL A 229 1.81 12.57 12.60
CA VAL A 229 2.90 12.96 11.71
C VAL A 229 2.52 12.83 10.23
N SER A 230 1.71 11.84 9.85
CA SER A 230 1.26 11.64 8.47
C SER A 230 0.16 12.65 8.11
N SER A 231 0.56 13.70 7.38
CA SER A 231 -0.37 14.48 6.57
C SER A 231 -0.52 13.81 5.20
N SER A 232 -1.73 13.76 4.65
CA SER A 232 -1.97 13.37 3.26
C SER A 232 -2.63 14.52 2.52
N LYS A 233 -2.20 14.73 1.27
CA LYS A 233 -2.96 15.53 0.31
C LYS A 233 -4.25 14.78 0.03
N GLN A 234 -5.36 15.28 0.57
CA GLN A 234 -6.67 14.65 0.37
C GLN A 234 -6.97 14.48 -1.13
N PRO A 235 -7.30 13.28 -1.61
CA PRO A 235 -7.93 13.14 -2.92
C PRO A 235 -9.39 13.62 -2.80
N LYS A 236 -9.79 14.58 -3.62
CA LYS A 236 -11.18 15.03 -3.76
C LYS A 236 -12.01 14.04 -4.60
N ARG A 237 -11.91 12.73 -4.38
CA ARG A 237 -12.66 11.77 -5.18
C ARG A 237 -14.03 11.55 -4.53
N LYS A 238 -15.09 12.03 -5.19
CA LYS A 238 -16.47 11.71 -4.80
C LYS A 238 -16.84 10.34 -5.37
N LEU A 239 -17.26 9.40 -4.51
CA LEU A 239 -17.79 8.10 -4.93
C LEU A 239 -19.04 8.31 -5.81
N LYS A 240 -19.06 7.70 -6.99
CA LYS A 240 -20.28 7.58 -7.80
C LYS A 240 -21.09 6.32 -7.43
N SER A 241 -20.45 5.23 -7.00
CA SER A 241 -21.09 3.98 -6.54
C SER A 241 -20.11 3.04 -5.82
N LEU A 242 -20.57 2.23 -4.86
CA LEU A 242 -19.75 1.19 -4.17
C LEU A 242 -19.13 0.18 -5.15
N GLY A 243 -19.77 -0.08 -6.30
CA GLY A 243 -19.21 -0.94 -7.36
C GLY A 243 -17.99 -0.34 -8.07
N SER A 244 -17.71 0.95 -7.88
CA SER A 244 -16.50 1.60 -8.40
C SER A 244 -15.28 1.47 -7.48
N LEU A 245 -15.42 0.83 -6.31
CA LEU A 245 -14.31 0.60 -5.37
C LEU A 245 -13.28 -0.39 -5.91
N LEU A 246 -13.70 -1.33 -6.77
CA LEU A 246 -12.83 -2.34 -7.38
C LEU A 246 -12.92 -2.22 -8.90
N ASP A 247 -11.91 -1.58 -9.50
CA ASP A 247 -11.82 -1.47 -10.96
C ASP A 247 -10.99 -2.61 -11.54
N TYR A 248 -11.68 -3.62 -12.09
CA TYR A 248 -11.05 -4.77 -12.73
C TYR A 248 -10.54 -4.48 -14.15
N ARG A 249 -10.84 -3.30 -14.72
CA ARG A 249 -10.41 -2.94 -16.09
C ARG A 249 -8.89 -2.90 -16.23
N GLY A 250 -8.15 -2.71 -15.14
CA GLY A 250 -6.68 -2.79 -15.15
C GLY A 250 -6.15 -4.12 -15.67
N PHE A 251 -6.87 -5.23 -15.44
CA PHE A 251 -6.49 -6.56 -15.93
C PHE A 251 -6.68 -6.75 -17.45
N LEU A 252 -7.28 -5.77 -18.14
CA LEU A 252 -7.36 -5.78 -19.60
C LEU A 252 -6.02 -5.38 -20.26
N ASP A 253 -5.12 -4.69 -19.53
CA ASP A 253 -3.76 -4.43 -20.03
C ASP A 253 -2.88 -5.66 -19.78
N ILE A 254 -2.41 -6.29 -20.86
CA ILE A 254 -1.54 -7.47 -20.80
C ILE A 254 -0.27 -7.25 -19.98
N ARG A 255 0.27 -6.03 -19.94
CA ARG A 255 1.48 -5.70 -19.16
C ARG A 255 1.17 -5.75 -17.67
N TYR A 256 0.03 -5.20 -17.26
CA TYR A 256 -0.42 -5.24 -15.87
C TYR A 256 -0.77 -6.68 -15.45
N SER A 257 -1.44 -7.43 -16.33
CA SER A 257 -1.80 -8.83 -16.06
C SER A 257 -0.58 -9.74 -15.97
N CYS A 258 0.41 -9.58 -16.85
CA CYS A 258 1.67 -10.33 -16.79
C CYS A 258 2.45 -10.00 -15.50
N LEU A 259 2.55 -8.71 -15.14
CA LEU A 259 3.17 -8.29 -13.88
C LEU A 259 2.46 -8.88 -12.66
N SER A 260 1.12 -8.87 -12.67
CA SER A 260 0.31 -9.42 -11.59
C SER A 260 0.47 -10.93 -11.45
N ALA A 261 0.48 -11.67 -12.58
CA ALA A 261 0.72 -13.11 -12.58
C ALA A 261 2.13 -13.45 -12.05
N GLY A 262 3.15 -12.71 -12.48
CA GLY A 262 4.51 -12.85 -11.95
C GLY A 262 4.59 -12.56 -10.45
N ALA A 263 3.89 -11.54 -9.97
CA ALA A 263 3.83 -11.21 -8.54
C ALA A 263 3.14 -12.32 -7.73
N VAL A 264 2.09 -12.95 -8.25
CA VAL A 264 1.44 -14.11 -7.61
C VAL A 264 2.41 -15.27 -7.49
N ILE A 265 3.09 -15.64 -8.58
CA ILE A 265 4.06 -16.75 -8.59
C ILE A 265 5.20 -16.48 -7.59
N ALA A 266 5.74 -15.26 -7.57
CA ALA A 266 6.77 -14.88 -6.61
C ALA A 266 6.26 -14.95 -5.15
N SER A 267 5.01 -14.55 -4.92
CA SER A 267 4.40 -14.54 -3.58
C SER A 267 4.15 -15.94 -3.02
N LEU A 268 3.99 -16.97 -3.87
CA LEU A 268 3.82 -18.35 -3.41
C LEU A 268 5.04 -18.88 -2.62
N GLY A 269 6.25 -18.43 -2.96
CA GLY A 269 7.48 -18.89 -2.31
C GLY A 269 8.02 -17.96 -1.23
N VAL A 270 7.61 -16.68 -1.22
CA VAL A 270 8.33 -15.65 -0.45
C VAL A 270 8.26 -15.84 1.07
N TYR A 271 7.14 -16.35 1.59
CA TYR A 271 6.91 -16.48 3.04
C TYR A 271 7.34 -17.83 3.64
N VAL A 272 7.55 -18.85 2.80
CA VAL A 272 8.01 -20.19 3.25
C VAL A 272 9.27 -20.11 4.11
N PRO A 273 10.36 -19.44 3.69
CA PRO A 273 11.56 -19.36 4.54
C PRO A 273 11.32 -18.58 5.84
N PHE A 274 10.43 -17.59 5.86
CA PHE A 274 10.12 -16.83 7.08
C PHE A 274 9.43 -17.68 8.15
N TYR A 275 8.54 -18.58 7.74
CA TYR A 275 7.73 -19.36 8.68
C TYR A 275 8.43 -20.65 9.15
N TYR A 276 9.24 -21.26 8.28
CA TYR A 276 9.78 -22.60 8.54
C TYR A 276 11.26 -22.63 8.92
N ILE A 277 12.01 -21.53 8.82
CA ILE A 277 13.45 -21.55 9.14
C ILE A 277 13.73 -21.87 10.62
N GLU A 278 12.93 -21.34 11.54
CA GLU A 278 13.07 -21.64 12.98
C GLU A 278 12.71 -23.11 13.29
N PRO A 279 11.54 -23.64 12.88
CA PRO A 279 11.23 -25.07 13.01
C PRO A 279 12.25 -26.00 12.34
N PHE A 280 12.77 -25.64 11.16
CA PHE A 280 13.75 -26.44 10.44
C PHE A 280 15.08 -26.54 11.21
N CYS A 281 15.55 -25.44 11.82
CA CYS A 281 16.72 -25.48 12.68
C CYS A 281 16.50 -26.32 13.94
N VAL A 282 15.32 -26.26 14.55
CA VAL A 282 14.99 -27.11 15.71
C VAL A 282 15.02 -28.60 15.35
N ALA A 283 14.58 -28.96 14.14
CA ALA A 283 14.62 -30.34 13.67
C ALA A 283 16.05 -30.87 13.47
N LEU A 284 17.01 -30.00 13.14
CA LEU A 284 18.42 -30.36 12.94
C LEU A 284 19.23 -30.34 14.25
N ASP A 285 19.08 -29.28 15.04
CA ASP A 285 19.74 -29.10 16.33
C ASP A 285 18.80 -28.40 17.34
N PRO A 286 18.17 -29.17 18.25
CA PRO A 286 17.27 -28.63 19.25
C PRO A 286 17.89 -27.58 20.20
N ASN A 287 19.21 -27.62 20.40
CA ASN A 287 19.92 -26.77 21.35
C ASN A 287 20.56 -25.53 20.71
N SER A 288 20.35 -25.31 19.41
CA SER A 288 20.99 -24.23 18.68
C SER A 288 20.51 -22.85 19.16
N LYS A 289 21.46 -22.08 19.72
CA LYS A 289 21.24 -20.67 20.09
C LYS A 289 21.03 -19.75 18.88
N VAL A 290 21.39 -20.22 17.67
CA VAL A 290 21.28 -19.44 16.43
C VAL A 290 19.83 -19.30 15.98
N ARG A 291 18.94 -20.22 16.39
CA ARG A 291 17.53 -20.29 15.95
C ARG A 291 16.80 -18.94 16.05
N SER A 292 16.94 -18.25 17.19
CA SER A 292 16.23 -16.99 17.48
C SER A 292 16.81 -15.79 16.72
N TYR A 293 17.95 -15.95 16.04
CA TYR A 293 18.60 -14.90 15.26
C TYR A 293 18.41 -15.07 13.75
N LEU A 294 17.91 -16.22 13.26
CA LEU A 294 17.78 -16.49 11.83
C LEU A 294 16.72 -15.60 11.16
N LEU A 295 15.53 -15.52 11.75
CA LEU A 295 14.46 -14.65 11.26
C LEU A 295 14.88 -13.16 11.30
N PRO A 296 15.52 -12.66 12.39
CA PRO A 296 16.19 -11.37 12.38
C PRO A 296 17.22 -11.18 11.27
N LEU A 297 18.07 -12.18 10.99
CA LEU A 297 19.11 -12.08 9.96
C LEU A 297 18.51 -11.94 8.55
N ILE A 298 17.44 -12.70 8.25
CA ILE A 298 16.71 -12.58 6.98
C ILE A 298 16.07 -11.19 6.85
N ASN A 299 15.46 -10.69 7.93
CA ASN A 299 14.87 -9.36 7.90
C ASN A 299 15.94 -8.26 7.78
N ALA A 300 17.10 -8.42 8.43
CA ALA A 300 18.22 -7.50 8.32
C ALA A 300 18.78 -7.46 6.89
N SER A 301 18.95 -8.59 6.21
CA SER A 301 19.38 -8.61 4.81
C SER A 301 18.32 -7.97 3.88
N SER A 302 17.04 -8.19 4.16
CA SER A 302 15.94 -7.53 3.44
C SER A 302 15.95 -6.01 3.61
N LEU A 303 16.31 -5.51 4.79
CA LEU A 303 16.44 -4.07 5.06
C LEU A 303 17.43 -3.42 4.08
N PHE A 304 18.61 -3.99 3.93
CA PHE A 304 19.62 -3.53 2.97
C PHE A 304 19.11 -3.60 1.53
N GLY A 305 18.48 -4.72 1.15
CA GLY A 305 17.92 -4.89 -0.19
C GLY A 305 16.89 -3.81 -0.55
N ARG A 306 16.00 -3.44 0.38
CA ARG A 306 14.93 -2.45 0.15
C ARG A 306 15.45 -1.03 0.01
N ILE A 307 16.56 -0.70 0.68
CA ILE A 307 17.18 0.63 0.60
C ILE A 307 18.12 0.71 -0.62
N MET A 308 18.89 -0.36 -0.90
CA MET A 308 19.93 -0.37 -1.94
C MET A 308 19.42 -0.73 -3.36
N CYS A 309 18.32 -1.47 -3.49
CA CYS A 309 17.74 -1.80 -4.82
C CYS A 309 17.12 -0.57 -5.51
N VAL A 310 16.83 0.49 -4.76
CA VAL A 310 16.23 1.69 -5.36
C VAL A 310 17.23 2.50 -6.20
N PRO A 311 18.46 2.81 -5.74
CA PRO A 311 19.47 3.45 -6.57
C PRO A 311 19.75 2.73 -7.90
N SER A 312 19.69 1.40 -7.96
CA SER A 312 19.96 0.64 -9.18
C SER A 312 18.85 0.79 -10.24
N SER A 313 17.59 0.94 -9.82
CA SER A 313 16.48 1.28 -10.72
C SER A 313 16.60 2.70 -11.31
N TRP A 314 17.15 3.64 -10.53
CA TRP A 314 17.49 4.99 -11.02
C TRP A 314 18.64 4.93 -12.03
N ALA A 315 19.68 4.15 -11.74
CA ALA A 315 20.81 3.90 -12.64
C ALA A 315 20.37 3.22 -13.96
N MET A 316 19.43 2.27 -13.90
CA MET A 316 18.83 1.62 -15.08
C MET A 316 17.96 2.59 -15.89
N ARG A 317 17.19 3.47 -15.24
CA ARG A 317 16.37 4.48 -15.92
C ARG A 317 17.23 5.57 -16.58
N THR A 318 18.33 5.97 -15.96
CA THR A 318 19.33 6.82 -16.62
C THR A 318 19.94 6.12 -17.84
N ARG A 319 20.31 4.83 -17.74
CA ARG A 319 20.79 4.04 -18.89
C ARG A 319 19.77 3.95 -20.03
N SER A 320 18.48 3.77 -19.72
CA SER A 320 17.42 3.71 -20.74
C SER A 320 17.19 5.06 -21.46
N ASN A 321 17.30 6.19 -20.73
CA ASN A 321 17.21 7.52 -21.34
C ASN A 321 18.42 7.81 -22.26
N TYR A 322 19.63 7.39 -21.88
CA TYR A 322 20.80 7.46 -22.77
C TYR A 322 20.63 6.56 -24.01
N GLY A 323 20.05 5.36 -23.85
CA GLY A 323 19.72 4.48 -24.98
C GLY A 323 18.73 5.11 -25.97
N ARG A 324 17.70 5.81 -25.48
CA ARG A 324 16.73 6.53 -26.34
C ARG A 324 17.36 7.73 -27.06
N LEU A 325 18.22 8.50 -26.38
CA LEU A 325 18.96 9.61 -26.97
C LEU A 325 19.92 9.13 -28.08
N LEU A 326 20.61 8.01 -27.87
CA LEU A 326 21.49 7.40 -28.88
C LEU A 326 20.71 6.90 -30.09
N THR A 327 19.52 6.29 -29.90
CA THR A 327 18.67 5.88 -31.04
C THR A 327 18.12 7.07 -31.81
N LEU A 328 17.77 8.17 -31.14
CA LEU A 328 17.31 9.39 -31.81
C LEU A 328 18.44 10.08 -32.58
N ALA A 329 19.64 10.16 -32.00
CA ALA A 329 20.83 10.68 -32.67
C ALA A 329 21.24 9.83 -33.89
N ALA A 330 21.12 8.51 -33.81
CA ALA A 330 21.39 7.61 -34.94
C ALA A 330 20.38 7.79 -36.09
N VAL A 331 19.09 8.00 -35.77
CA VAL A 331 18.05 8.28 -36.76
C VAL A 331 18.27 9.65 -37.42
N ASP A 332 18.72 10.66 -36.67
CA ASP A 332 18.99 12.00 -37.22
C ASP A 332 20.25 12.03 -38.10
N MET A 333 21.29 11.26 -37.74
CA MET A 333 22.47 11.03 -38.59
C MET A 333 22.13 10.30 -39.89
N GLN A 334 21.22 9.32 -39.86
CA GLN A 334 20.73 8.66 -41.09
C GLN A 334 19.94 9.61 -41.98
N ARG A 335 19.16 10.55 -41.40
CA ARG A 335 18.41 11.55 -42.19
C ARG A 335 19.32 12.58 -42.85
N THR A 336 20.39 13.00 -42.18
CA THR A 336 21.37 13.93 -42.75
C THR A 336 22.25 13.28 -43.81
N ALA A 337 22.57 11.99 -43.68
CA ALA A 337 23.32 11.24 -44.69
C ALA A 337 22.51 10.93 -45.97
N LEU A 338 21.19 10.95 -45.92
CA LEU A 338 20.31 10.73 -47.08
C LEU A 338 19.89 12.04 -47.79
N ALA A 339 20.29 13.20 -47.25
CA ALA A 339 19.92 14.52 -47.75
C ALA A 339 21.07 15.27 -48.47
N GLY A 340 22.22 14.62 -48.65
CA GLY A 340 23.36 15.12 -49.42
C GLY A 340 23.75 14.14 -50.52
#